data_AF-A0A382NNU9-F1
#
_entry.id   AF-A0A382NNU9-F1
#
_cell.length_a   1.000
_cell.length_b   1.000
_cell.length_c   1.000
_cell.angle_alpha   90.00
_cell.angle_beta   90.00
_cell.angle_gamma   90.00
#
_symmetry.space_group_name_H-M   'P 1'
#
loop_
_entity.id
_entity.type
_entity.pdbx_description
1 polymer ?
#
loop_
_entity_poly.entity_id
_entity_poly.type
_entity_poly.pdbx_seq_one_letter_code
_entity_poly.pdbx_strand_id
1 'polypeptide(L)'
;MKTPFYLFICISLLSLVFGCVSSTQLTTDEQTVMLHWLDQGNDGQIRLVGGEGNATEESPLFSGRAIETFEQSPTKSISSWHAGKRHGFTTEYYYNGRKRREISFYDGERDGPSREYRMTGELLREENYGNGKLNGVKAEWFPNGNKAFAVELRNEKPHGEALEWYEDGRRKSSTIYRHGLREGPASEWYPSGQPKFRIYYQRDEMHGIRTVW
;
A
#
# COMPACT_ATOMS: atom_id res chain seq x y z
N MET A 1 48.64 -51.08 -26.26
CA MET A 1 50.00 -50.91 -26.82
C MET A 1 50.04 -49.60 -27.59
N LYS A 2 50.93 -48.72 -27.12
CA LYS A 2 51.35 -47.36 -27.51
C LYS A 2 50.85 -46.74 -28.84
N THR A 3 50.21 -45.59 -28.72
CA THR A 3 50.20 -44.47 -29.70
C THR A 3 50.78 -43.23 -29.01
N PRO A 4 51.73 -42.49 -29.60
CA PRO A 4 52.38 -41.37 -28.92
C PRO A 4 51.70 -40.02 -29.17
N PHE A 5 51.79 -39.17 -28.15
CA PHE A 5 51.57 -37.73 -28.15
C PHE A 5 52.66 -37.00 -28.93
N TYR A 6 52.32 -35.93 -29.66
CA TYR A 6 53.19 -34.74 -29.74
C TYR A 6 52.35 -33.46 -29.86
N LEU A 7 52.68 -32.55 -28.94
CA LEU A 7 52.19 -31.19 -28.73
C LEU A 7 52.98 -30.24 -29.64
N PHE A 8 52.34 -29.29 -30.31
CA PHE A 8 53.00 -28.05 -30.75
C PHE A 8 52.02 -26.86 -30.68
N ILE A 9 52.45 -25.85 -29.95
CA ILE A 9 51.83 -24.53 -29.75
C ILE A 9 52.45 -23.58 -30.77
N CYS A 10 51.65 -22.73 -31.44
CA CYS A 10 52.09 -21.37 -31.82
C CYS A 10 50.91 -20.45 -32.21
N ILE A 11 51.14 -19.16 -31.98
CA ILE A 11 50.21 -18.06 -31.73
C ILE A 11 50.13 -17.08 -32.92
N SER A 12 49.02 -16.31 -32.99
CA SER A 12 48.75 -15.04 -33.72
C SER A 12 48.34 -15.19 -35.20
N LEU A 13 47.32 -14.49 -35.73
CA LEU A 13 47.12 -13.03 -35.78
C LEU A 13 45.65 -12.61 -36.07
N LEU A 14 45.19 -11.55 -35.38
CA LEU A 14 44.38 -10.39 -35.83
C LEU A 14 43.28 -10.54 -36.91
N SER A 15 42.04 -10.20 -36.53
CA SER A 15 41.18 -9.32 -37.35
C SER A 15 40.09 -8.65 -36.50
N LEU A 16 40.15 -7.32 -36.47
CA LEU A 16 39.09 -6.42 -36.02
C LEU A 16 37.86 -6.59 -36.91
N VAL A 17 36.68 -6.73 -36.31
CA VAL A 17 35.45 -6.25 -36.94
C VAL A 17 34.57 -5.58 -35.88
N PHE A 18 34.40 -4.27 -36.06
CA PHE A 18 33.39 -3.43 -35.43
C PHE A 18 31.99 -4.02 -35.66
N GLY A 19 31.15 -4.07 -34.63
CA GLY A 19 29.80 -4.61 -34.79
C GLY A 19 28.86 -4.25 -33.66
N CYS A 20 28.36 -3.02 -33.71
CA CYS A 20 27.08 -2.55 -33.18
C CYS A 20 26.74 -2.86 -31.72
N VAL A 21 26.87 -1.82 -30.89
CA VAL A 21 26.13 -1.67 -29.62
C VAL A 21 24.64 -1.83 -29.95
N SER A 22 24.12 -3.02 -29.75
CA SER A 22 22.68 -3.20 -29.60
C SER A 22 22.36 -2.65 -28.23
N SER A 23 21.64 -1.53 -28.21
CA SER A 23 21.03 -0.97 -27.01
C SER A 23 20.20 -2.06 -26.35
N THR A 24 20.81 -2.76 -25.39
CA THR A 24 20.07 -3.41 -24.33
C THR A 24 19.22 -2.30 -23.74
N GLN A 25 17.91 -2.36 -23.97
CA GLN A 25 16.96 -1.67 -23.13
C GLN A 25 17.37 -2.05 -21.71
N LEU A 26 17.93 -1.09 -20.98
CA LEU A 26 18.17 -1.21 -19.55
C LEU A 26 16.77 -1.41 -18.97
N THR A 27 16.41 -2.66 -18.76
CA THR A 27 15.48 -3.02 -17.71
C THR A 27 16.04 -2.33 -16.49
N THR A 28 15.34 -1.32 -15.98
CA THR A 28 15.69 -0.59 -14.78
C THR A 28 15.96 -1.62 -13.70
N ASP A 29 17.24 -1.93 -13.49
CA ASP A 29 17.67 -2.71 -12.34
C ASP A 29 17.25 -1.86 -11.16
N GLU A 30 16.17 -2.27 -10.47
CA GLU A 30 15.47 -1.45 -9.49
C GLU A 30 16.45 -1.13 -8.35
N GLN A 31 17.12 0.01 -8.46
CA GLN A 31 18.16 0.43 -7.54
C GLN A 31 17.59 0.36 -6.11
N THR A 32 18.21 -0.43 -5.26
CA THR A 32 17.78 -0.58 -3.86
C THR A 32 18.82 0.07 -2.95
N VAL A 33 18.40 1.01 -2.11
CA VAL A 33 19.26 1.77 -1.20
C VAL A 33 18.69 1.80 0.21
N MET A 34 19.50 2.18 1.19
CA MET A 34 19.00 2.49 2.53
C MET A 34 18.28 3.84 2.51
N LEU A 35 17.11 3.93 3.16
CA LEU A 35 16.30 5.15 3.20
C LEU A 35 17.08 6.33 3.78
N HIS A 36 17.99 6.09 4.72
CA HIS A 36 18.82 7.14 5.33
C HIS A 36 19.99 7.61 4.43
N TRP A 37 20.18 7.04 3.22
CA TRP A 37 21.08 7.57 2.19
C TRP A 37 20.38 8.53 1.22
N LEU A 38 19.09 8.72 1.42
CA LEU A 38 18.28 9.63 0.63
C LEU A 38 18.09 10.91 1.43
N ASP A 39 18.08 12.03 0.72
CA ASP A 39 17.83 13.35 1.30
C ASP A 39 16.65 14.01 0.59
N GLN A 40 15.89 14.79 1.36
CA GLN A 40 14.74 15.51 0.84
C GLN A 40 15.18 16.94 0.50
N GLY A 41 15.15 17.27 -0.79
CA GLY A 41 15.41 18.63 -1.24
C GLY A 41 14.37 19.63 -0.71
N ASN A 42 14.67 20.92 -0.84
CA ASN A 42 13.76 22.00 -0.45
C ASN A 42 12.43 21.99 -1.23
N ASP A 43 12.43 21.36 -2.40
CA ASP A 43 11.27 21.12 -3.26
C ASP A 43 10.41 19.91 -2.82
N GLY A 44 10.80 19.24 -1.74
CA GLY A 44 10.15 18.06 -1.21
C GLY A 44 10.46 16.76 -1.96
N GLN A 45 11.31 16.80 -2.99
CA GLN A 45 11.67 15.63 -3.79
C GLN A 45 12.85 14.88 -3.20
N ILE A 46 12.82 13.55 -3.33
CA ILE A 46 13.87 12.69 -2.79
C ILE A 46 15.01 12.51 -3.79
N ARG A 47 16.23 12.74 -3.33
CA ARG A 47 17.46 12.70 -4.11
C ARG A 47 18.45 11.72 -3.51
N LEU A 48 19.28 11.13 -4.36
CA LEU A 48 20.37 10.26 -3.92
C LEU A 48 21.52 11.13 -3.39
N VAL A 49 21.98 10.87 -2.17
CA VAL A 49 23.15 11.55 -1.64
C VAL A 49 24.42 10.85 -2.11
N GLY A 50 25.30 11.57 -2.80
CA GLY A 50 26.65 11.11 -3.14
C GLY A 50 27.68 11.60 -2.13
N GLY A 51 27.99 10.83 -1.09
CA GLY A 51 29.06 11.13 -0.12
C GLY A 51 28.60 11.83 1.17
N GLU A 52 29.51 12.49 1.90
CA GLU A 52 29.25 13.12 3.22
C GLU A 52 28.57 14.51 3.15
N GLY A 53 27.92 14.86 2.03
CA GLY A 53 27.23 16.14 1.85
C GLY A 53 25.71 15.99 1.84
N ASN A 54 24.98 17.09 2.07
CA ASN A 54 23.53 17.12 1.82
C ASN A 54 23.24 17.11 0.31
N ALA A 55 22.07 16.63 -0.11
CA ALA A 55 21.68 16.71 -1.50
C ALA A 55 21.43 18.17 -1.90
N THR A 56 21.95 18.56 -3.06
CA THR A 56 21.65 19.84 -3.70
C THR A 56 20.46 19.66 -4.65
N GLU A 57 19.83 20.77 -5.07
CA GLU A 57 18.77 20.72 -6.10
C GLU A 57 19.25 20.14 -7.44
N GLU A 58 20.56 20.16 -7.68
CA GLU A 58 21.23 19.55 -8.85
C GLU A 58 21.44 18.04 -8.71
N SER A 59 21.29 17.47 -7.50
CA SER A 59 21.46 16.04 -7.27
C SER A 59 20.35 15.24 -7.95
N PRO A 60 20.64 14.08 -8.56
CA PRO A 60 19.65 13.33 -9.32
C PRO A 60 18.48 12.85 -8.45
N LEU A 61 17.27 12.91 -9.01
CA LEU A 61 16.06 12.40 -8.38
C LEU A 61 16.12 10.87 -8.25
N PHE A 62 15.78 10.38 -7.06
CA PHE A 62 15.85 8.96 -6.78
C PHE A 62 14.69 8.19 -7.46
N SER A 63 15.02 7.08 -8.11
CA SER A 63 14.06 6.10 -8.62
C SER A 63 14.55 4.71 -8.24
N GLY A 64 13.69 3.91 -7.60
CA GLY A 64 14.06 2.62 -7.07
C GLY A 64 13.38 2.32 -5.74
N ARG A 65 13.98 1.44 -4.94
CA ARG A 65 13.45 0.99 -3.65
C ARG A 65 14.33 1.50 -2.51
N ALA A 66 13.71 2.01 -1.46
CA ALA A 66 14.41 2.46 -0.25
C ALA A 66 13.99 1.58 0.94
N ILE A 67 14.99 1.05 1.65
CA ILE A 67 14.82 0.17 2.81
C ILE A 67 15.15 0.93 4.09
N GLU A 68 14.24 0.91 5.05
CA GLU A 68 14.49 1.35 6.42
C GLU A 68 14.58 0.10 7.30
N THR A 69 15.58 0.04 8.20
CA THR A 69 15.76 -1.06 9.15
C THR A 69 15.48 -0.58 10.57
N PHE A 70 15.18 -1.51 11.47
CA PHE A 70 15.20 -1.20 12.91
C PHE A 70 16.65 -1.18 13.38
N GLU A 71 16.94 -0.52 14.52
CA GLU A 71 18.30 -0.48 15.10
C GLU A 71 18.90 -1.88 15.35
N GLN A 72 18.06 -2.90 15.54
CA GLN A 72 18.45 -4.27 15.89
C GLN A 72 17.73 -5.37 15.07
N SER A 73 17.03 -5.04 13.97
CA SER A 73 16.09 -5.98 13.31
C SER A 73 15.96 -5.74 11.79
N PRO A 74 15.61 -6.78 10.99
CA PRO A 74 15.94 -6.87 9.57
C PRO A 74 15.37 -5.77 8.68
N THR A 75 14.08 -5.42 8.78
CA THR A 75 13.46 -4.42 7.91
C THR A 75 12.24 -3.82 8.59
N LYS A 76 12.22 -2.48 8.70
CA LYS A 76 11.11 -1.69 9.22
C LYS A 76 10.16 -1.29 8.11
N SER A 77 10.68 -0.83 6.97
CA SER A 77 9.87 -0.46 5.81
C SER A 77 10.63 -0.62 4.50
N ILE A 78 9.88 -0.83 3.42
CA ILE A 78 10.37 -0.77 2.05
C ILE A 78 9.43 0.16 1.29
N SER A 79 9.98 1.19 0.64
CA SER A 79 9.23 2.17 -0.13
C SER A 79 9.73 2.22 -1.56
N SER A 80 8.82 2.31 -2.51
CA SER A 80 9.12 2.40 -3.95
C SER A 80 9.00 3.84 -4.41
N TRP A 81 9.95 4.29 -5.24
CA TRP A 81 10.13 5.68 -5.65
C TRP A 81 10.34 5.79 -7.15
N HIS A 82 9.82 6.86 -7.74
CA HIS A 82 10.03 7.23 -9.12
C HIS A 82 10.15 8.76 -9.21
N ALA A 83 11.21 9.25 -9.83
CA ALA A 83 11.50 10.68 -9.97
C ALA A 83 11.36 11.46 -8.65
N GLY A 84 11.94 10.93 -7.57
CA GLY A 84 11.98 11.57 -6.25
C GLY A 84 10.66 11.55 -5.48
N LYS A 85 9.62 10.89 -6.00
CA LYS A 85 8.31 10.75 -5.35
C LYS A 85 7.97 9.29 -5.12
N ARG A 86 7.15 9.00 -4.12
CA ARG A 86 6.67 7.62 -3.89
C ARG A 86 5.83 7.15 -5.07
N HIS A 87 6.10 5.94 -5.55
CA HIS A 87 5.39 5.35 -6.67
C HIS A 87 5.37 3.83 -6.54
N GLY A 88 4.20 3.21 -6.63
CA GLY A 88 4.01 1.80 -6.31
C GLY A 88 3.75 1.60 -4.81
N PHE A 89 4.22 0.49 -4.25
CA PHE A 89 3.90 0.14 -2.86
C PHE A 89 4.96 0.62 -1.86
N THR A 90 4.47 1.10 -0.72
CA THR A 90 5.22 1.19 0.52
C THR A 90 4.71 0.14 1.50
N THR A 91 5.60 -0.72 1.98
CA THR A 91 5.29 -1.80 2.91
C THR A 91 6.03 -1.58 4.22
N GLU A 92 5.31 -1.58 5.33
CA GLU A 92 5.84 -1.52 6.68
C GLU A 92 5.71 -2.89 7.35
N TYR A 93 6.66 -3.20 8.22
CA TYR A 93 6.71 -4.47 8.94
C TYR A 93 6.71 -4.24 10.45
N TYR A 94 6.15 -5.19 11.18
CA TYR A 94 6.36 -5.32 12.61
C TYR A 94 7.79 -5.82 12.90
N TYR A 95 8.25 -5.65 14.14
CA TYR A 95 9.57 -6.14 14.57
C TYR A 95 9.75 -7.66 14.41
N ASN A 96 8.63 -8.42 14.37
CA ASN A 96 8.61 -9.86 14.13
C ASN A 96 8.68 -10.23 12.62
N GLY A 97 8.87 -9.26 11.73
CA GLY A 97 8.98 -9.44 10.28
C GLY A 97 7.66 -9.60 9.54
N ARG A 98 6.51 -9.63 10.24
CA ARG A 98 5.19 -9.68 9.58
C ARG A 98 4.81 -8.32 9.04
N LYS A 99 4.08 -8.31 7.91
CA LYS A 99 3.54 -7.09 7.32
C LYS A 99 2.64 -6.38 8.34
N ARG A 100 2.87 -5.10 8.55
CA ARG A 100 2.04 -4.20 9.35
C ARG A 100 1.11 -3.41 8.46
N ARG A 101 1.66 -2.84 7.39
CA ARG A 101 0.91 -1.97 6.49
C ARG A 101 1.45 -2.09 5.08
N GLU A 102 0.58 -1.92 4.10
CA GLU A 102 0.93 -1.79 2.68
C GLU A 102 0.07 -0.69 2.09
N ILE A 103 0.69 0.31 1.48
CA ILE A 103 0.01 1.48 0.93
C ILE A 103 0.46 1.65 -0.51
N SER A 104 -0.50 1.79 -1.42
CA SER A 104 -0.23 2.13 -2.82
C SER A 104 -0.11 3.65 -3.02
N PHE A 105 0.88 4.05 -3.82
CA PHE A 105 1.17 5.42 -4.17
C PHE A 105 1.31 5.59 -5.68
N TYR A 106 0.89 6.74 -6.18
CA TYR A 106 1.16 7.20 -7.53
C TYR A 106 1.59 8.66 -7.48
N ASP A 107 2.75 8.96 -8.05
CA ASP A 107 3.33 10.31 -8.11
C ASP A 107 3.34 11.07 -6.78
N GLY A 108 3.68 10.36 -5.68
CA GLY A 108 3.78 10.92 -4.34
C GLY A 108 2.49 10.92 -3.53
N GLU A 109 1.33 10.70 -4.16
CA GLU A 109 0.03 10.65 -3.50
C GLU A 109 -0.45 9.21 -3.29
N ARG A 110 -1.30 8.98 -2.28
CA ARG A 110 -1.93 7.66 -2.11
C ARG A 110 -2.93 7.45 -3.24
N ASP A 111 -2.77 6.37 -3.97
CA ASP A 111 -3.66 6.01 -5.06
C ASP A 111 -3.73 4.49 -5.16
N GLY A 112 -4.93 3.93 -5.02
CA GLY A 112 -5.18 2.51 -4.89
C GLY A 112 -5.29 2.00 -3.45
N PRO A 113 -5.07 0.70 -3.22
CA PRO A 113 -5.38 0.06 -1.95
C PRO A 113 -4.36 0.39 -0.85
N SER A 114 -4.87 0.47 0.38
CA SER A 114 -4.12 0.53 1.62
C SER A 114 -4.64 -0.55 2.57
N ARG A 115 -3.75 -1.42 3.03
CA ARG A 115 -4.06 -2.53 3.94
C ARG A 115 -3.26 -2.41 5.21
N GLU A 116 -3.90 -2.68 6.33
CA GLU A 116 -3.27 -2.78 7.64
C GLU A 116 -3.59 -4.13 8.27
N TYR A 117 -2.58 -4.71 8.89
CA TYR A 117 -2.60 -6.04 9.47
C TYR A 117 -2.30 -5.95 10.95
N ARG A 118 -2.77 -6.93 11.72
CA ARG A 118 -2.39 -7.11 13.11
C ARG A 118 -0.97 -7.68 13.20
N MET A 119 -0.36 -7.55 14.38
CA MET A 119 0.95 -8.17 14.65
C MET A 119 0.93 -9.70 14.53
N THR A 120 -0.26 -10.30 14.72
CA THR A 120 -0.58 -11.71 14.53
C THR A 120 -0.83 -12.10 13.05
N GLY A 121 -0.86 -11.12 12.13
CA GLY A 121 -0.85 -11.33 10.68
C GLY A 121 -2.22 -11.23 9.99
N GLU A 122 -3.32 -11.14 10.75
CA GLU A 122 -4.67 -11.04 10.20
C GLU A 122 -4.94 -9.62 9.70
N LEU A 123 -5.72 -9.51 8.62
CA LEU A 123 -6.16 -8.22 8.09
C LEU A 123 -6.99 -7.50 9.15
N LEU A 124 -6.58 -6.27 9.49
CA LEU A 124 -7.31 -5.39 10.39
C LEU A 124 -8.23 -4.47 9.60
N ARG A 125 -7.71 -3.88 8.52
CA ARG A 125 -8.37 -2.81 7.79
C ARG A 125 -7.90 -2.74 6.35
N GLU A 126 -8.81 -2.36 5.47
CA GLU A 126 -8.59 -2.12 4.06
C GLU A 126 -9.34 -0.84 3.67
N GLU A 127 -8.65 0.00 2.94
CA GLU A 127 -9.08 1.32 2.50
C GLU A 127 -8.63 1.49 1.05
N ASN A 128 -9.41 2.20 0.24
CA ASN A 128 -9.01 2.56 -1.12
C ASN A 128 -8.90 4.08 -1.27
N TYR A 129 -7.82 4.54 -1.91
CA TYR A 129 -7.53 5.94 -2.13
C TYR A 129 -7.53 6.26 -3.63
N GLY A 130 -7.79 7.51 -3.97
CA GLY A 130 -7.54 8.06 -5.30
C GLY A 130 -7.18 9.53 -5.18
N ASN A 131 -6.05 9.95 -5.76
CA ASN A 131 -5.47 11.29 -5.61
C ASN A 131 -5.42 11.75 -4.13
N GLY A 132 -4.85 10.91 -3.27
CA GLY A 132 -4.66 11.19 -1.85
C GLY A 132 -5.91 11.11 -0.97
N LYS A 133 -7.10 10.96 -1.56
CA LYS A 133 -8.38 10.97 -0.84
C LYS A 133 -8.99 9.59 -0.73
N LEU A 134 -9.59 9.30 0.42
CA LEU A 134 -10.29 8.04 0.65
C LEU A 134 -11.54 7.97 -0.25
N ASN A 135 -11.55 7.02 -1.18
CA ASN A 135 -12.59 6.86 -2.19
C ASN A 135 -12.74 5.39 -2.59
N GLY A 136 -13.96 4.86 -2.45
CA GLY A 136 -14.26 3.44 -2.60
C GLY A 136 -14.45 2.75 -1.26
N VAL A 137 -14.10 1.46 -1.19
CA VAL A 137 -14.39 0.63 -0.02
C VAL A 137 -13.50 0.99 1.16
N LYS A 138 -14.13 1.13 2.33
CA LYS A 138 -13.47 1.01 3.64
C LYS A 138 -14.07 -0.16 4.37
N ALA A 139 -13.22 -1.06 4.86
CA ALA A 139 -13.65 -2.20 5.64
C ALA A 139 -12.67 -2.49 6.78
N GLU A 140 -13.22 -3.06 7.85
CA GLU A 140 -12.47 -3.48 9.03
C GLU A 140 -12.92 -4.90 9.40
N TRP A 141 -12.02 -5.68 9.96
CA TRP A 141 -12.24 -7.09 10.28
C TRP A 141 -11.90 -7.36 11.74
N PHE A 142 -12.60 -8.30 12.35
CA PHE A 142 -12.24 -8.90 13.65
C PHE A 142 -11.02 -9.82 13.51
N PRO A 143 -10.37 -10.20 14.63
CA PRO A 143 -9.23 -11.14 14.61
C PRO A 143 -9.58 -12.50 13.99
N ASN A 144 -10.83 -12.94 14.09
CA ASN A 144 -11.29 -14.20 13.50
C ASN A 144 -11.54 -14.13 11.98
N GLY A 145 -11.32 -12.98 11.34
CA GLY A 145 -11.51 -12.78 9.90
C GLY A 145 -12.93 -12.41 9.48
N ASN A 146 -13.90 -12.33 10.41
CA ASN A 146 -15.21 -11.78 10.10
C ASN A 146 -15.13 -10.26 9.92
N LYS A 147 -15.94 -9.70 9.02
CA LYS A 147 -16.05 -8.23 8.91
C LYS A 147 -16.58 -7.67 10.21
N ALA A 148 -16.01 -6.56 10.66
CA ALA A 148 -16.50 -5.75 11.77
C ALA A 148 -17.28 -4.54 11.26
N PHE A 149 -16.80 -3.95 10.16
CA PHE A 149 -17.38 -2.76 9.55
C PHE A 149 -17.11 -2.73 8.04
N ALA A 150 -18.04 -2.16 7.28
CA ALA A 150 -17.84 -1.87 5.86
C ALA A 150 -18.73 -0.71 5.40
N VAL A 151 -18.16 0.17 4.58
CA VAL A 151 -18.88 1.27 3.94
C VAL A 151 -18.18 1.63 2.63
N GLU A 152 -18.93 2.16 1.66
CA GLU A 152 -18.37 2.82 0.49
C GLU A 152 -18.25 4.33 0.79
N LEU A 153 -17.11 4.92 0.45
CA LEU A 153 -16.87 6.35 0.52
C LEU A 153 -16.84 6.96 -0.88
N ARG A 154 -17.41 8.15 -1.01
CA ARG A 154 -17.28 9.01 -2.20
C ARG A 154 -16.86 10.39 -1.75
N ASN A 155 -15.73 10.88 -2.27
CA ASN A 155 -15.12 12.15 -1.84
C ASN A 155 -14.99 12.21 -0.31
N GLU A 156 -14.42 11.14 0.29
CA GLU A 156 -14.15 11.03 1.73
C GLU A 156 -15.41 10.99 2.62
N LYS A 157 -16.60 10.90 2.03
CA LYS A 157 -17.87 10.84 2.74
C LYS A 157 -18.57 9.50 2.54
N PRO A 158 -19.18 8.92 3.59
CA PRO A 158 -20.00 7.72 3.45
C PRO A 158 -21.09 7.86 2.37
N HIS A 159 -21.25 6.84 1.54
CA HIS A 159 -22.24 6.77 0.48
C HIS A 159 -22.70 5.32 0.29
N GLY A 160 -24.01 5.07 0.32
CA GLY A 160 -24.56 3.72 0.30
C GLY A 160 -24.77 3.13 1.69
N GLU A 161 -24.80 1.80 1.78
CA GLU A 161 -25.04 1.09 3.05
C GLU A 161 -23.75 0.97 3.87
N ALA A 162 -23.75 1.51 5.08
CA ALA A 162 -22.76 1.22 6.10
C ALA A 162 -23.25 0.06 6.95
N LEU A 163 -22.38 -0.92 7.16
CA LEU A 163 -22.69 -2.16 7.87
C LEU A 163 -21.73 -2.37 9.03
N GLU A 164 -22.28 -2.77 10.17
CA GLU A 164 -21.51 -3.32 11.28
C GLU A 164 -21.96 -4.75 11.57
N TRP A 165 -21.04 -5.55 12.07
CA TRP A 165 -21.29 -6.93 12.48
C TRP A 165 -20.77 -7.18 13.89
N TYR A 166 -21.34 -8.20 14.52
CA TYR A 166 -20.76 -8.83 15.70
C TYR A 166 -19.61 -9.75 15.30
N GLU A 167 -18.80 -10.13 16.28
CA GLU A 167 -17.63 -10.99 16.05
C GLU A 167 -18.00 -12.35 15.46
N ASP A 168 -19.19 -12.88 15.76
CA ASP A 168 -19.71 -14.12 15.17
C ASP A 168 -20.23 -13.97 13.72
N GLY A 169 -20.13 -12.77 13.14
CA GLY A 169 -20.54 -12.47 11.77
C GLY A 169 -22.02 -12.10 11.62
N ARG A 170 -22.82 -12.10 12.71
CA ARG A 170 -24.20 -11.61 12.66
C ARG A 170 -24.23 -10.09 12.47
N ARG A 171 -25.19 -9.60 11.70
CA ARG A 171 -25.36 -8.16 11.45
C ARG A 171 -25.71 -7.47 12.77
N LYS A 172 -24.96 -6.42 13.10
CA LYS A 172 -25.16 -5.58 14.29
C LYS A 172 -25.96 -4.32 13.93
N SER A 173 -25.57 -3.65 12.84
CA SER A 173 -26.30 -2.49 12.35
C SER A 173 -26.19 -2.33 10.83
N SER A 174 -27.13 -1.60 10.26
CA SER A 174 -27.15 -1.16 8.87
C SER A 174 -27.69 0.26 8.83
N THR A 175 -27.01 1.17 8.12
CA THR A 175 -27.44 2.56 7.96
C THR A 175 -27.15 3.02 6.54
N ILE A 176 -28.14 3.61 5.87
CA ILE A 176 -27.96 4.17 4.53
C ILE A 176 -27.46 5.62 4.63
N TYR A 177 -26.40 5.92 3.87
CA TYR A 177 -25.81 7.25 3.74
C TYR A 177 -25.93 7.76 2.31
N ARG A 178 -26.15 9.07 2.18
CA ARG A 178 -26.06 9.81 0.91
C ARG A 178 -25.28 11.11 1.15
N HIS A 179 -24.20 11.27 0.41
CA HIS A 179 -23.30 12.44 0.52
C HIS A 179 -22.79 12.71 1.95
N GLY A 180 -22.57 11.65 2.73
CA GLY A 180 -22.12 11.73 4.11
C GLY A 180 -23.20 11.91 5.16
N LEU A 181 -24.47 12.07 4.76
CA LEU A 181 -25.60 12.21 5.68
C LEU A 181 -26.41 10.92 5.71
N ARG A 182 -26.98 10.56 6.85
CA ARG A 182 -27.92 9.42 6.95
C ARG A 182 -29.18 9.76 6.17
N GLU A 183 -29.56 8.89 5.25
CA GLU A 183 -30.72 9.07 4.39
C GLU A 183 -31.33 7.72 4.00
N GLY A 184 -32.47 7.41 4.60
CA GLY A 184 -33.16 6.12 4.46
C GLY A 184 -33.18 5.32 5.76
N PRO A 185 -33.39 3.99 5.69
CA PRO A 185 -33.52 3.15 6.87
C PRO A 185 -32.19 3.01 7.62
N ALA A 186 -32.28 2.99 8.94
CA ALA A 186 -31.25 2.53 9.86
C ALA A 186 -31.86 1.44 10.74
N SER A 187 -31.14 0.35 10.94
CA SER A 187 -31.58 -0.79 11.75
C SER A 187 -30.45 -1.29 12.64
N GLU A 188 -30.79 -1.74 13.84
CA GLU A 188 -29.89 -2.39 14.78
C GLU A 188 -30.49 -3.72 15.23
N TRP A 189 -29.65 -4.71 15.47
CA TRP A 189 -30.03 -6.04 15.95
C TRP A 189 -29.25 -6.35 17.23
N TYR A 190 -29.82 -7.17 18.10
CA TYR A 190 -29.11 -7.73 19.25
C TYR A 190 -28.10 -8.80 18.81
N PRO A 191 -27.14 -9.17 19.67
CA PRO A 191 -26.27 -10.31 19.40
C PRO A 191 -27.05 -11.58 19.10
N SER A 192 -28.25 -11.79 19.67
CA SER A 192 -29.12 -12.92 19.34
C SER A 192 -29.57 -12.98 17.88
N GLY A 193 -29.46 -11.88 17.12
CA GLY A 193 -30.00 -11.70 15.78
C GLY A 193 -31.43 -11.12 15.76
N GLN A 194 -32.05 -10.94 16.93
CA GLN A 194 -33.37 -10.31 17.02
C GLN A 194 -33.27 -8.82 16.68
N PRO A 195 -34.21 -8.27 15.90
CA PRO A 195 -34.22 -6.84 15.60
C PRO A 195 -34.41 -6.05 16.89
N LYS A 196 -33.64 -4.97 17.06
CA LYS A 196 -33.69 -4.10 18.23
C LYS A 196 -34.49 -2.83 17.94
N PHE A 197 -34.16 -2.14 16.85
CA PHE A 197 -35.00 -1.06 16.33
C PHE A 197 -34.75 -0.81 14.85
N ARG A 198 -35.72 -0.14 14.23
CA ARG A 198 -35.61 0.47 12.90
C ARG A 198 -36.12 1.90 12.96
N ILE A 199 -35.36 2.79 12.36
CA ILE A 199 -35.64 4.22 12.27
C ILE A 199 -35.38 4.65 10.82
N TYR A 200 -36.02 5.71 10.35
CA TYR A 200 -35.69 6.34 9.08
C TYR A 200 -35.03 7.69 9.32
N TYR A 201 -34.08 8.05 8.47
CA TYR A 201 -33.41 9.33 8.50
C TYR A 201 -33.64 10.09 7.19
N GLN A 202 -33.73 11.40 7.28
CA GLN A 202 -33.64 12.32 6.14
C GLN A 202 -32.64 13.41 6.51
N ARG A 203 -31.48 13.42 5.85
CA ARG A 203 -30.40 14.39 6.10
C ARG A 203 -30.00 14.43 7.58
N ASP A 204 -29.68 13.28 8.15
CA ASP A 204 -29.32 13.07 9.56
C ASP A 204 -30.41 13.32 10.61
N GLU A 205 -31.57 13.85 10.22
CA GLU A 205 -32.71 14.01 11.10
C GLU A 205 -33.56 12.74 11.08
N MET A 206 -33.99 12.28 12.27
CA MET A 206 -34.93 11.18 12.37
C MET A 206 -36.24 11.59 11.68
N HIS A 207 -36.68 10.81 10.72
CA HIS A 207 -37.87 11.04 9.94
C HIS A 207 -38.76 9.80 9.98
N GLY A 208 -40.08 9.97 10.10
CA GLY A 208 -41.02 8.84 10.08
C GLY A 208 -41.02 7.99 11.36
N ILE A 209 -41.49 6.75 11.22
CA ILE A 209 -41.80 5.86 12.35
C ILE A 209 -40.52 5.21 12.86
N ARG A 210 -40.33 5.29 14.19
CA ARG A 210 -39.40 4.44 14.92
C ARG A 210 -40.13 3.18 15.38
N THR A 211 -39.66 2.03 14.92
CA THR A 211 -40.13 0.72 15.40
C THR A 211 -39.10 0.15 16.35
N VAL A 212 -39.56 -0.32 17.52
CA VAL A 212 -38.77 -1.04 18.51
C VAL A 212 -39.47 -2.38 18.74
N TRP A 213 -38.70 -3.45 18.90
CA TRP A 213 -39.22 -4.79 19.14
C TRP A 213 -38.91 -5.25 20.56
#